data_AF-A0A925CHE0-F1
#
_entry.id   AF-A0A925CHE0-F1
#
_cell.length_a   1.000
_cell.length_b   1.000
_cell.length_c   1.000
_cell.angle_alpha   90.00
_cell.angle_beta   90.00
_cell.angle_gamma   90.00
#
_symmetry.space_group_name_H-M   'P 1'
#
loop_
_entity.id
_entity.type
_entity.pdbx_description
1 polymer ?
#
loop_
_entity_poly.entity_id
_entity_poly.type
_entity_poly.pdbx_seq_one_letter_code
_entity_poly.pdbx_strand_id
1 'polypeptide(L)'
;MKNHRADLKTIARRVMIERGFLPDFSSEAMAELAGIETAATEWDSNIRDLTGLLWASIDNDDSRDLDQLSAAEPHPDRSVTILVAIADVDALVMKESALDTHAKHNTTSVYTAGDMFPMLPEKLSTDLTSLGEGQDRLAVVVEMVIAEDGAILSSTHFRALVRNHAKLAYNNIAAWLAGEAPAPEGVKAVSGLDAQLRLQDQVAQRLKARRHEQGALSLETIEPRAVFEGEVLTNLRVEQKNRAKELIEDFMIAANQATASYLNGKGMPSFRRILRSPERWQRIVEVAARWGDHLPPEPDARALEVFLIARQKADPLRFPDLSLAIVKLIGRGEYVLDQKDGSPEHFGLAVKGYTHSTAPNRRYPDLITQRLIKAALAGESTPYQPEELKYLADHCTERESDAEKVERQLRKSAAALLLQSRIGQRFDSIVTGASDRGTWVRLLEPPVEGRLVTGERGLDVGDKVWVELVSTDVERGFIDFARA
;
A
#
# COMPACT_ATOMS: atom_id res chain seq x y z
N MET A 1 32.22 -7.68 -13.65
CA MET A 1 31.53 -7.77 -12.34
C MET A 1 30.10 -8.18 -12.60
N LYS A 2 29.51 -9.05 -11.76
CA LYS A 2 28.08 -9.38 -11.89
C LYS A 2 27.26 -8.11 -11.61
N ASN A 3 26.34 -7.76 -12.50
CA ASN A 3 25.45 -6.62 -12.33
C ASN A 3 24.01 -7.12 -12.28
N HIS A 4 23.65 -7.70 -11.13
CA HIS A 4 22.34 -8.30 -10.91
C HIS A 4 21.22 -7.25 -11.03
N ARG A 5 21.49 -6.00 -10.65
CA ARG A 5 20.53 -4.90 -10.77
C ARG A 5 20.22 -4.58 -12.22
N ALA A 6 21.24 -4.49 -13.08
CA ALA A 6 21.05 -4.26 -14.52
C ALA A 6 20.25 -5.40 -15.17
N ASP A 7 20.59 -6.67 -14.84
CA ASP A 7 19.87 -7.83 -15.36
C ASP A 7 18.37 -7.77 -14.99
N LEU A 8 18.07 -7.51 -13.71
CA LEU A 8 16.67 -7.38 -13.25
C LEU A 8 15.97 -6.16 -13.87
N LYS A 9 16.67 -5.03 -14.06
CA LYS A 9 16.12 -3.84 -14.72
C LYS A 9 15.74 -4.13 -16.18
N THR A 10 16.56 -4.88 -16.91
CA THR A 10 16.24 -5.31 -18.28
C THR A 10 15.00 -6.20 -18.31
N ILE A 11 14.89 -7.16 -17.38
CA ILE A 11 13.69 -8.00 -17.25
C ILE A 11 12.47 -7.13 -16.91
N ALA A 12 12.59 -6.21 -15.96
CA ALA A 12 11.51 -5.36 -15.49
C ALA A 12 10.93 -4.54 -16.64
N ARG A 13 11.80 -3.90 -17.42
CA ARG A 13 11.42 -3.10 -18.57
C ARG A 13 10.71 -3.91 -19.65
N ARG A 14 11.18 -5.12 -19.95
CA ARG A 14 10.49 -6.02 -20.90
C ARG A 14 9.10 -6.39 -20.40
N VAL A 15 8.99 -6.83 -19.14
CA VAL A 15 7.73 -7.29 -18.54
C VAL A 15 6.71 -6.13 -18.42
N MET A 16 7.18 -4.90 -18.16
CA MET A 16 6.36 -3.69 -18.22
C MET A 16 5.73 -3.51 -19.61
N ILE A 17 6.54 -3.58 -20.67
CA ILE A 17 6.08 -3.42 -22.06
C ILE A 17 5.11 -4.54 -22.46
N GLU A 18 5.44 -5.80 -22.14
CA GLU A 18 4.57 -6.96 -22.41
C GLU A 18 3.19 -6.83 -21.74
N ARG A 19 3.11 -6.11 -20.62
CA ARG A 19 1.88 -5.82 -19.88
C ARG A 19 1.20 -4.53 -20.32
N GLY A 20 1.75 -3.80 -21.29
CA GLY A 20 1.17 -2.57 -21.80
C GLY A 20 1.36 -1.35 -20.90
N PHE A 21 2.44 -1.31 -20.11
CA PHE A 21 2.89 -0.07 -19.47
C PHE A 21 3.89 0.68 -20.35
N LEU A 22 4.07 1.96 -20.07
CA LEU A 22 5.11 2.81 -20.64
C LEU A 22 6.25 2.97 -19.62
N PRO A 23 7.40 2.31 -19.80
CA PRO A 23 8.54 2.47 -18.90
C PRO A 23 9.20 3.84 -18.97
N ASP A 24 9.02 4.55 -20.08
CA ASP A 24 9.54 5.92 -20.28
C ASP A 24 8.39 6.89 -20.50
N PHE A 25 8.62 8.14 -20.09
CA PHE A 25 7.74 9.26 -20.36
C PHE A 25 7.79 9.66 -21.85
N SER A 26 6.67 10.13 -22.38
CA SER A 26 6.59 10.61 -23.76
C SER A 26 7.36 11.93 -23.94
N SER A 27 7.71 12.25 -25.19
CA SER A 27 8.32 13.54 -25.54
C SER A 27 7.48 14.72 -25.11
N GLU A 28 6.15 14.61 -25.22
CA GLU A 28 5.20 15.65 -24.83
C GLU A 28 5.19 15.85 -23.31
N ALA A 29 5.18 14.75 -22.53
CA ALA A 29 5.23 14.81 -21.08
C ALA A 29 6.55 15.42 -20.58
N MET A 30 7.68 15.06 -21.21
CA MET A 30 8.98 15.62 -20.88
C MET A 30 9.11 17.10 -21.29
N ALA A 31 8.48 17.51 -22.40
CA ALA A 31 8.43 18.91 -22.81
C ALA A 31 7.57 19.76 -21.86
N GLU A 32 6.42 19.25 -21.43
CA GLU A 32 5.59 19.89 -20.39
C GLU A 32 6.38 20.03 -19.08
N LEU A 33 7.03 18.95 -18.62
CA LEU A 33 7.84 18.95 -17.40
C LEU A 33 8.99 19.97 -17.44
N ALA A 34 9.61 20.17 -18.62
CA ALA A 34 10.68 21.13 -18.79
C ALA A 34 10.22 22.57 -18.51
N GLY A 35 8.93 22.88 -18.71
CA GLY A 35 8.33 24.17 -18.39
C GLY A 35 7.96 24.36 -16.91
N ILE A 36 8.00 23.30 -16.10
CA ILE A 36 7.66 23.36 -14.66
C ILE A 36 8.95 23.50 -13.85
N GLU A 37 9.33 24.72 -13.48
CA GLU A 37 10.59 24.99 -12.77
C GLU A 37 10.46 24.98 -11.24
N THR A 38 9.27 25.31 -10.72
CA THR A 38 9.05 25.48 -9.28
C THR A 38 7.82 24.69 -8.83
N ALA A 39 7.75 24.43 -7.52
CA ALA A 39 6.54 23.88 -6.90
C ALA A 39 5.36 24.84 -7.12
N ALA A 40 4.14 24.30 -7.09
CA ALA A 40 2.95 25.13 -7.18
C ALA A 40 2.89 26.11 -6.01
N THR A 41 2.74 27.39 -6.34
CA THR A 41 2.50 28.46 -5.36
C THR A 41 1.14 29.06 -5.64
N GLU A 42 0.26 29.00 -4.66
CA GLU A 42 -1.06 29.62 -4.73
C GLU A 42 -1.34 30.28 -3.39
N TRP A 43 -1.81 31.52 -3.45
CA TRP A 43 -2.11 32.33 -2.27
C TRP A 43 -3.45 33.00 -2.52
N ASP A 44 -4.51 32.36 -2.05
CA ASP A 44 -5.86 32.93 -2.02
C ASP A 44 -6.41 32.85 -0.59
N SER A 45 -7.57 33.45 -0.34
CA SER A 45 -8.22 33.41 0.98
C SER A 45 -8.72 32.02 1.39
N ASN A 46 -8.68 31.03 0.48
CA ASN A 46 -9.16 29.66 0.70
C ASN A 46 -8.01 28.72 1.08
N ILE A 47 -6.76 29.13 0.91
CA ILE A 47 -5.55 28.40 1.32
C ILE A 47 -5.17 28.83 2.73
N ARG A 48 -5.28 27.89 3.67
CA ARG A 48 -4.88 28.13 5.07
C ARG A 48 -3.37 28.03 5.22
N ASP A 49 -2.76 28.91 6.00
CA ASP A 49 -1.38 28.71 6.43
C ASP A 49 -1.36 27.80 7.67
N LEU A 50 -0.88 26.58 7.49
CA LEU A 50 -0.68 25.59 8.55
C LEU A 50 0.80 25.21 8.71
N THR A 51 1.72 26.03 8.19
CA THR A 51 3.17 25.76 8.27
C THR A 51 3.69 25.69 9.71
N GLY A 52 2.99 26.32 10.65
CA GLY A 52 3.33 26.32 12.08
C GLY A 52 2.96 25.04 12.85
N LEU A 53 2.12 24.15 12.30
CA LEU A 53 1.83 22.86 12.94
C LEU A 53 3.04 21.92 12.80
N LEU A 54 3.26 21.03 13.77
CA LEU A 54 4.41 20.10 13.77
C LEU A 54 4.17 18.91 12.83
N TRP A 55 3.93 19.18 11.55
CA TRP A 55 3.80 18.16 10.53
C TRP A 55 5.06 17.31 10.42
N ALA A 56 4.88 16.00 10.32
CA ALA A 56 5.97 15.08 10.02
C ALA A 56 5.51 14.01 9.02
N SER A 57 6.48 13.51 8.26
CA SER A 57 6.34 12.31 7.41
C SER A 57 6.95 11.11 8.12
N ILE A 58 6.37 9.92 7.91
CA ILE A 58 6.92 8.65 8.39
C ILE A 58 6.87 7.67 7.23
N ASP A 59 8.03 7.33 6.68
CA ASP A 59 8.16 6.55 5.44
C ASP A 59 9.32 5.55 5.51
N ASN A 60 9.65 4.89 4.40
CA ASN A 60 10.88 4.12 4.32
C ASN A 60 12.09 5.08 4.30
N ASP A 61 13.25 4.57 4.74
CA ASP A 61 14.49 5.37 4.83
C ASP A 61 14.83 6.06 3.48
N ASP A 62 14.63 5.34 2.38
CA ASP A 62 14.94 5.72 1.00
C ASP A 62 13.81 6.43 0.25
N SER A 63 12.61 6.51 0.81
CA SER A 63 11.47 7.20 0.18
C SER A 63 11.76 8.69 -0.02
N ARG A 64 11.43 9.20 -1.20
CA ARG A 64 11.50 10.63 -1.55
C ARG A 64 10.18 11.19 -2.08
N ASP A 65 9.28 10.31 -2.50
CA ASP A 65 7.92 10.54 -2.96
C ASP A 65 6.95 10.64 -1.78
N LEU A 66 7.13 11.66 -0.94
CA LEU A 66 6.36 11.85 0.29
C LEU A 66 4.98 12.44 -0.05
N ASP A 67 3.99 11.56 -0.12
CA ASP A 67 2.60 11.93 -0.44
C ASP A 67 1.88 12.64 0.71
N GLN A 68 2.33 12.42 1.96
CA GLN A 68 1.52 12.73 3.13
C GLN A 68 2.32 13.20 4.34
N LEU A 69 1.70 14.04 5.16
CA LEU A 69 2.14 14.42 6.49
C LEU A 69 1.01 14.21 7.50
N SER A 70 1.34 13.99 8.76
CA SER A 70 0.36 13.95 9.85
C SER A 70 0.72 14.88 11.00
N ALA A 71 -0.31 15.45 11.62
CA ALA A 71 -0.23 16.24 12.84
C ALA A 71 -1.39 15.90 13.78
N ALA A 72 -1.22 16.19 15.07
CA ALA A 72 -2.26 15.96 16.09
C ALA A 72 -2.38 17.10 17.09
N GLU A 73 -3.60 17.43 17.47
CA GLU A 73 -3.94 18.44 18.47
C GLU A 73 -4.94 17.87 19.49
N PRO A 74 -4.60 17.80 20.79
CA PRO A 74 -5.48 17.25 21.82
C PRO A 74 -6.55 18.27 22.26
N HIS A 75 -7.74 17.77 22.62
CA HIS A 75 -8.82 18.57 23.21
C HIS A 75 -9.01 18.29 24.71
N PRO A 76 -9.64 19.21 25.47
CA PRO A 76 -9.92 19.01 26.90
C PRO A 76 -10.82 17.81 27.22
N ASP A 77 -11.69 17.42 26.28
CA ASP A 77 -12.63 16.30 26.41
C ASP A 77 -12.02 14.94 26.02
N ARG A 78 -10.69 14.89 25.86
CA ARG A 78 -9.90 13.71 25.43
C ARG A 78 -10.11 13.27 23.99
N SER A 79 -10.92 13.98 23.22
CA SER A 79 -10.88 13.86 21.77
C SER A 79 -9.58 14.46 21.23
N VAL A 80 -9.21 14.08 20.01
CA VAL A 80 -7.98 14.54 19.36
C VAL A 80 -8.31 14.91 17.91
N THR A 81 -7.93 16.09 17.48
CA THR A 81 -7.89 16.39 16.04
C THR A 81 -6.66 15.72 15.44
N ILE A 82 -6.87 14.85 14.47
CA ILE A 82 -5.83 14.34 13.58
C ILE A 82 -5.96 15.07 12.25
N LEU A 83 -4.87 15.67 11.80
CA LEU A 83 -4.79 16.24 10.46
C LEU A 83 -3.88 15.39 9.59
N VAL A 84 -4.32 15.12 8.37
CA VAL A 84 -3.54 14.46 7.32
C VAL A 84 -3.44 15.41 6.14
N ALA A 85 -2.24 15.88 5.83
CA ALA A 85 -1.99 16.71 4.65
C ALA A 85 -1.53 15.82 3.50
N ILE A 86 -2.19 15.91 2.35
CA ILE A 86 -1.87 15.15 1.13
C ILE A 86 -1.35 16.11 0.05
N ALA A 87 -0.23 15.76 -0.59
CA ALA A 87 0.40 16.53 -1.66
C ALA A 87 -0.62 16.99 -2.73
N ASP A 88 -0.67 18.29 -3.05
CA ASP A 88 -1.54 18.85 -4.11
C ASP A 88 -0.90 18.64 -5.50
N VAL A 89 -0.89 17.38 -5.97
CA VAL A 89 -0.30 16.97 -7.25
C VAL A 89 -1.03 17.56 -8.45
N ASP A 90 -2.36 17.65 -8.37
CA ASP A 90 -3.21 18.25 -9.41
C ASP A 90 -2.84 19.70 -9.72
N ALA A 91 -2.21 20.43 -8.78
CA ALA A 91 -1.74 21.80 -9.03
C ALA A 91 -0.62 21.90 -10.09
N LEU A 92 0.10 20.81 -10.36
CA LEU A 92 1.14 20.74 -11.40
C LEU A 92 0.84 19.71 -12.50
N VAL A 93 -0.12 18.82 -12.28
CA VAL A 93 -0.53 17.78 -13.24
C VAL A 93 -2.01 17.99 -13.57
N MET A 94 -2.28 18.95 -14.44
CA MET A 94 -3.63 19.33 -14.83
C MET A 94 -4.31 18.23 -15.64
N LYS A 95 -5.61 18.02 -15.44
CA LYS A 95 -6.40 17.08 -16.24
C LYS A 95 -6.21 17.36 -17.74
N GLU A 96 -6.03 16.30 -18.53
CA GLU A 96 -5.83 16.34 -19.99
C GLU A 96 -4.48 16.93 -20.47
N SER A 97 -3.54 17.20 -19.57
CA SER A 97 -2.16 17.52 -19.94
C SER A 97 -1.39 16.29 -20.44
N ALA A 98 -0.18 16.48 -20.97
CA ALA A 98 0.64 15.36 -21.42
C ALA A 98 1.16 14.54 -20.23
N LEU A 99 1.47 15.18 -19.10
CA LEU A 99 1.79 14.51 -17.85
C LEU A 99 0.59 13.69 -17.33
N ASP A 100 -0.62 14.27 -17.34
CA ASP A 100 -1.85 13.56 -16.97
C ASP A 100 -2.14 12.39 -17.88
N THR A 101 -1.91 12.54 -19.18
CA THR A 101 -2.09 11.47 -20.18
C THR A 101 -1.19 10.27 -19.88
N HIS A 102 0.08 10.51 -19.50
CA HIS A 102 0.99 9.44 -19.10
C HIS A 102 0.56 8.80 -17.76
N ALA A 103 0.21 9.63 -16.77
CA ALA A 103 -0.26 9.16 -15.47
C ALA A 103 -1.53 8.32 -15.59
N LYS A 104 -2.47 8.72 -16.45
CA LYS A 104 -3.70 7.98 -16.80
C LYS A 104 -3.41 6.64 -17.46
N HIS A 105 -2.37 6.55 -18.31
CA HIS A 105 -2.01 5.32 -19.00
C HIS A 105 -1.40 4.28 -18.04
N ASN A 106 -0.43 4.68 -17.23
CA ASN A 106 0.22 3.78 -16.28
C ASN A 106 -0.63 3.56 -15.01
N THR A 107 -1.44 4.55 -14.61
CA THR A 107 -2.32 4.60 -13.42
C THR A 107 -1.68 4.43 -12.05
N THR A 108 -0.51 3.81 -11.97
CA THR A 108 0.21 3.50 -10.73
C THR A 108 1.71 3.47 -10.98
N SER A 109 2.50 3.84 -9.97
CA SER A 109 3.93 3.50 -9.96
C SER A 109 4.09 1.99 -9.81
N VAL A 110 5.11 1.41 -10.44
CA VAL A 110 5.44 -0.02 -10.37
C VAL A 110 6.80 -0.20 -9.70
N TYR A 111 6.84 -0.92 -8.59
CA TYR A 111 8.03 -1.10 -7.75
C TYR A 111 8.62 -2.51 -7.95
N THR A 112 9.76 -2.59 -8.65
CA THR A 112 10.39 -3.87 -8.98
C THR A 112 11.69 -4.10 -8.22
N ALA A 113 12.17 -5.34 -8.21
CA ALA A 113 13.51 -5.64 -7.70
C ALA A 113 14.54 -5.05 -8.66
N GLY A 114 15.19 -3.96 -8.27
CA GLY A 114 16.30 -3.34 -9.02
C GLY A 114 15.97 -2.01 -9.69
N ASP A 115 14.70 -1.70 -9.94
CA ASP A 115 14.25 -0.43 -10.54
C ASP A 115 12.82 -0.04 -10.10
N MET A 116 12.52 1.25 -10.16
CA MET A 116 11.17 1.80 -9.96
C MET A 116 10.70 2.46 -11.26
N PHE A 117 9.47 2.22 -11.66
CA PHE A 117 8.83 2.90 -12.79
C PHE A 117 7.73 3.82 -12.24
N PRO A 118 8.03 5.11 -12.02
CA PRO A 118 7.08 6.01 -11.36
C PRO A 118 5.95 6.42 -12.32
N MET A 119 4.76 6.64 -11.76
CA MET A 119 3.61 7.17 -12.51
C MET A 119 3.86 8.59 -13.03
N LEU A 120 4.60 9.38 -12.25
CA LEU A 120 4.98 10.76 -12.57
C LEU A 120 6.50 10.90 -12.60
N PRO A 121 7.06 11.80 -13.43
CA PRO A 121 8.49 12.02 -13.49
C PRO A 121 9.09 12.38 -12.12
N GLU A 122 10.30 11.91 -11.83
CA GLU A 122 10.97 12.10 -10.52
C GLU A 122 11.05 13.56 -10.08
N LYS A 123 11.25 14.49 -11.03
CA LYS A 123 11.27 15.94 -10.75
C LYS A 123 9.96 16.40 -10.09
N LEU A 124 8.82 15.81 -10.44
CA LEU A 124 7.56 16.05 -9.74
C LEU A 124 7.51 15.22 -8.46
N SER A 125 7.45 13.91 -8.61
CA SER A 125 7.09 12.99 -7.54
C SER A 125 8.04 13.01 -6.34
N THR A 126 9.31 13.36 -6.54
CA THR A 126 10.34 13.39 -5.47
C THR A 126 10.80 14.78 -5.05
N ASP A 127 10.22 15.84 -5.64
CA ASP A 127 10.59 17.23 -5.35
C ASP A 127 9.40 18.19 -5.43
N LEU A 128 8.94 18.54 -6.63
CA LEU A 128 7.99 19.66 -6.80
C LEU A 128 6.61 19.40 -6.21
N THR A 129 6.17 18.14 -6.16
CA THR A 129 4.90 17.72 -5.53
C THR A 129 5.10 16.95 -4.23
N SER A 130 6.32 16.49 -3.94
CA SER A 130 6.65 15.80 -2.68
C SER A 130 6.58 16.76 -1.49
N LEU A 131 6.06 16.29 -0.36
CA LEU A 131 6.03 17.00 0.93
C LEU A 131 7.40 16.90 1.64
N GLY A 132 8.46 17.35 0.95
CA GLY A 132 9.85 17.25 1.39
C GLY A 132 10.16 17.98 2.69
N GLU A 133 11.10 17.44 3.48
CA GLU A 133 11.52 18.02 4.76
C GLU A 133 12.02 19.47 4.59
N GLY A 134 11.56 20.36 5.46
CA GLY A 134 11.92 21.78 5.46
C GLY A 134 11.36 22.58 4.29
N GLN A 135 10.41 22.03 3.54
CA GLN A 135 9.81 22.68 2.38
C GLN A 135 8.35 23.04 2.65
N ASP A 136 7.95 24.22 2.18
CA ASP A 136 6.55 24.63 2.18
C ASP A 136 5.89 24.10 0.90
N ARG A 137 4.74 23.46 1.05
CA ARG A 137 4.02 22.78 -0.04
C ARG A 137 2.51 22.96 0.11
N LEU A 138 1.84 23.09 -1.03
CA LEU A 138 0.38 23.02 -1.08
C LEU A 138 -0.07 21.58 -0.80
N ALA A 139 -1.12 21.46 0.01
CA ALA A 139 -1.72 20.20 0.35
C ALA A 139 -3.25 20.31 0.41
N VAL A 140 -3.91 19.21 0.10
CA VAL A 140 -5.30 18.96 0.50
C VAL A 140 -5.27 18.31 1.88
N VAL A 141 -5.85 18.98 2.87
CA VAL A 141 -5.86 18.52 4.26
C VAL A 141 -7.20 17.86 4.59
N VAL A 142 -7.12 16.69 5.20
CA VAL A 142 -8.24 16.02 5.87
C VAL A 142 -8.08 16.24 7.37
N GLU A 143 -9.02 16.97 7.98
CA GLU A 143 -9.09 17.17 9.42
C GLU A 143 -10.15 16.24 9.98
N MET A 144 -9.81 15.48 11.02
CA MET A 144 -10.70 14.50 11.66
C MET A 144 -10.65 14.66 13.18
N VAL A 145 -11.81 14.79 13.82
CA VAL A 145 -11.90 14.76 15.29
C VAL A 145 -12.19 13.35 15.74
N ILE A 146 -11.24 12.74 16.46
CA ILE A 146 -11.29 11.36 16.92
C ILE A 146 -11.62 11.32 18.41
N ALA A 147 -12.68 10.60 18.78
CA ALA A 147 -13.07 10.38 20.16
C ALA A 147 -12.11 9.46 20.92
N GLU A 148 -12.25 9.40 22.25
CA GLU A 148 -11.46 8.51 23.11
C GLU A 148 -11.64 7.02 22.77
N ASP A 149 -12.80 6.63 22.21
CA ASP A 149 -13.12 5.27 21.76
C ASP A 149 -12.71 4.99 20.29
N GLY A 150 -12.02 5.93 19.64
CA GLY A 150 -11.62 5.82 18.23
C GLY A 150 -12.73 6.12 17.22
N ALA A 151 -13.92 6.58 17.63
CA ALA A 151 -14.93 7.05 16.69
C ALA A 151 -14.51 8.37 16.02
N ILE A 152 -14.71 8.49 14.71
CA ILE A 152 -14.61 9.77 14.01
C ILE A 152 -15.89 10.57 14.30
N LEU A 153 -15.77 11.66 15.06
CA LEU A 153 -16.90 12.52 15.45
C LEU A 153 -17.29 13.50 14.34
N SER A 154 -16.28 14.05 13.67
CA SER A 154 -16.45 14.94 12.53
C SER A 154 -15.21 14.89 11.64
N SER A 155 -15.40 15.29 10.39
CA SER A 155 -14.30 15.47 9.44
C SER A 155 -14.59 16.60 8.47
N THR A 156 -13.55 17.29 8.02
CA THR A 156 -13.63 18.32 6.98
C THR A 156 -12.41 18.31 6.08
N HIS A 157 -12.54 18.96 4.92
CA HIS A 157 -11.50 19.09 3.91
C HIS A 157 -11.26 20.55 3.59
N PHE A 158 -10.01 20.92 3.34
CA PHE A 158 -9.62 22.24 2.85
C PHE A 158 -8.22 22.19 2.23
N ARG A 159 -7.82 23.28 1.55
CA ARG A 159 -6.45 23.43 1.03
C ARG A 159 -5.61 24.23 2.00
N ALA A 160 -4.34 23.88 2.12
CA ALA A 160 -3.41 24.55 3.03
C ALA A 160 -1.98 24.56 2.49
N LEU A 161 -1.20 25.55 2.94
CA LEU A 161 0.25 25.51 2.92
C LEU A 161 0.73 24.78 4.18
N VAL A 162 1.55 23.74 4.00
CA VAL A 162 2.12 22.95 5.08
C VAL A 162 3.63 22.90 4.96
N ARG A 163 4.33 22.71 6.08
CA ARG A 163 5.78 22.56 6.14
C ARG A 163 6.13 21.26 6.85
N ASN A 164 6.80 20.35 6.17
CA ASN A 164 7.27 19.11 6.80
C ASN A 164 8.46 19.42 7.73
N HIS A 165 8.27 19.32 9.05
CA HIS A 165 9.32 19.62 10.01
C HIS A 165 10.29 18.45 10.23
N ALA A 166 9.90 17.23 9.87
CA ALA A 166 10.75 16.05 10.01
C ALA A 166 10.37 14.92 9.05
N LYS A 167 11.37 14.40 8.33
CA LYS A 167 11.31 13.12 7.64
C LYS A 167 11.77 12.00 8.56
N LEU A 168 10.83 11.14 8.94
CA LEU A 168 11.07 10.06 9.89
C LEU A 168 10.97 8.70 9.18
N ALA A 169 11.68 7.72 9.72
CA ALA A 169 11.71 6.38 9.18
C ALA A 169 10.88 5.41 10.04
N TYR A 170 10.08 4.56 9.40
CA TYR A 170 9.22 3.58 10.08
C TYR A 170 9.95 2.77 11.15
N ASN A 171 11.12 2.19 10.82
CA ASN A 171 11.83 1.30 11.73
C ASN A 171 12.36 2.05 12.97
N ASN A 172 12.88 3.26 12.77
CA ASN A 172 13.41 4.08 13.86
C ASN A 172 12.30 4.57 14.79
N ILE A 173 11.15 4.98 14.24
CA ILE A 173 9.99 5.39 15.03
C ILE A 173 9.37 4.20 15.76
N ALA A 174 9.25 3.04 15.11
CA ALA A 174 8.72 1.85 15.76
C ALA A 174 9.57 1.42 16.95
N ALA A 175 10.90 1.33 16.79
CA ALA A 175 11.81 0.99 17.88
C ALA A 175 11.76 1.99 19.04
N TRP A 176 11.65 3.29 18.74
CA TRP A 176 11.50 4.33 19.76
C TRP A 176 10.16 4.27 20.50
N LEU A 177 9.04 4.08 19.78
CA LEU A 177 7.72 3.92 20.38
C LEU A 177 7.63 2.67 21.27
N ALA A 178 8.36 1.60 20.92
CA ALA A 178 8.48 0.39 21.72
C ALA A 178 9.41 0.52 22.94
N GLY A 179 10.19 1.62 23.04
CA GLY A 179 11.19 1.80 24.10
C GLY A 179 12.47 0.98 23.90
N GLU A 180 12.68 0.43 22.70
CA GLU A 180 13.84 -0.38 22.32
C GLU A 180 15.01 0.46 21.82
N ALA A 181 14.75 1.72 21.44
CA ALA A 181 15.74 2.67 20.95
C ALA A 181 15.48 4.10 21.49
N PRO A 182 16.52 4.96 21.58
CA PRO A 182 16.31 6.37 21.89
C PRO A 182 15.54 7.10 20.78
N ALA A 183 14.96 8.26 21.09
CA ALA A 183 14.29 9.08 20.08
C ALA A 183 15.22 9.41 18.90
N PRO A 184 14.75 9.27 17.64
CA PRO A 184 15.53 9.66 16.46
C PRO A 184 15.90 11.14 16.48
N GLU A 185 16.98 11.50 15.76
CA GLU A 185 17.47 12.88 15.71
C GLU A 185 16.41 13.86 15.20
N GLY A 186 15.70 13.51 14.11
CA GLY A 186 14.61 14.34 13.57
C GLY A 186 13.49 14.60 14.58
N VAL A 187 13.19 13.64 15.48
CA VAL A 187 12.22 13.83 16.57
C VAL A 187 12.75 14.79 17.63
N LYS A 188 14.04 14.70 17.97
CA LYS A 188 14.68 15.57 18.97
C LYS A 188 14.89 17.00 18.47
N ALA A 189 15.07 17.17 17.16
CA ALA A 189 15.32 18.46 16.53
C ALA A 189 14.09 19.38 16.56
N VAL A 190 12.88 18.82 16.66
CA VAL A 190 11.62 19.56 16.64
C VAL A 190 10.95 19.50 18.02
N SER A 191 10.94 20.63 18.73
CA SER A 191 10.36 20.72 20.08
C SER A 191 8.88 20.30 20.10
N GLY A 192 8.54 19.33 20.95
CA GLY A 192 7.17 18.84 21.13
C GLY A 192 6.72 17.77 20.13
N LEU A 193 7.54 17.47 19.10
CA LEU A 193 7.22 16.42 18.12
C LEU A 193 7.18 15.03 18.77
N ASP A 194 7.98 14.79 19.80
CA ASP A 194 7.98 13.55 20.56
C ASP A 194 6.63 13.29 21.25
N ALA A 195 6.08 14.30 21.93
CA ALA A 195 4.78 14.21 22.58
C ALA A 195 3.65 14.03 21.55
N GLN A 196 3.73 14.75 20.43
CA GLN A 196 2.75 14.64 19.36
C GLN A 196 2.75 13.26 18.69
N LEU A 197 3.91 12.69 18.36
CA LEU A 197 4.00 11.36 17.76
C LEU A 197 3.48 10.26 18.69
N ARG A 198 3.69 10.40 20.01
CA ARG A 198 3.09 9.49 21.00
C ARG A 198 1.56 9.63 21.06
N LEU A 199 1.04 10.84 20.90
CA LEU A 199 -0.41 11.07 20.80
C LEU A 199 -0.96 10.46 19.50
N GLN A 200 -0.28 10.66 18.37
CA GLN A 200 -0.65 10.04 17.09
C GLN A 200 -0.70 8.52 17.19
N ASP A 201 0.32 7.90 17.77
CA ASP A 201 0.35 6.45 18.03
C ASP A 201 -0.84 5.99 18.87
N GLN A 202 -1.15 6.67 19.98
CA GLN A 202 -2.31 6.33 20.81
C GLN A 202 -3.63 6.40 20.03
N VAL A 203 -3.82 7.43 19.21
CA VAL A 203 -5.04 7.57 18.41
C VAL A 203 -5.11 6.50 17.33
N ALA A 204 -4.01 6.20 16.65
CA ALA A 204 -3.98 5.14 15.65
C ALA A 204 -4.31 3.76 16.25
N GLN A 205 -3.81 3.45 17.45
CA GLN A 205 -4.18 2.20 18.14
C GLN A 205 -5.67 2.14 18.51
N ARG A 206 -6.31 3.28 18.85
CA ARG A 206 -7.77 3.35 19.07
C ARG A 206 -8.55 3.10 17.78
N LEU A 207 -8.13 3.73 16.68
CA LEU A 207 -8.72 3.52 15.35
C LEU A 207 -8.61 2.05 14.94
N LYS A 208 -7.42 1.46 15.08
CA LYS A 208 -7.16 0.05 14.81
C LYS A 208 -8.08 -0.87 15.62
N ALA A 209 -8.12 -0.68 16.94
CA ALA A 209 -8.96 -1.48 17.83
C ALA A 209 -10.44 -1.45 17.40
N ARG A 210 -10.97 -0.25 17.14
CA ARG A 210 -12.34 -0.06 16.67
C ARG A 210 -12.60 -0.77 15.33
N ARG A 211 -11.67 -0.71 14.38
CA ARG A 211 -11.80 -1.42 13.09
C ARG A 211 -11.83 -2.95 13.27
N HIS A 212 -10.98 -3.51 14.14
CA HIS A 212 -11.02 -4.95 14.44
C HIS A 212 -12.32 -5.37 15.14
N GLU A 213 -12.86 -4.54 16.04
CA GLU A 213 -14.19 -4.78 16.64
C GLU A 213 -15.32 -4.81 15.59
N GLN A 214 -15.15 -4.05 14.51
CA GLN A 214 -16.05 -4.03 13.35
C GLN A 214 -15.81 -5.18 12.37
N GLY A 215 -14.73 -5.96 12.53
CA GLY A 215 -14.41 -7.14 11.72
C GLY A 215 -13.31 -6.95 10.68
N ALA A 216 -12.46 -5.91 10.81
CA ALA A 216 -11.29 -5.76 9.94
C ALA A 216 -10.36 -6.97 10.07
N LEU A 217 -9.90 -7.50 8.95
CA LEU A 217 -9.13 -8.75 8.90
C LEU A 217 -7.63 -8.50 9.13
N SER A 218 -7.04 -9.27 10.04
CA SER A 218 -5.60 -9.37 10.28
C SER A 218 -4.98 -10.37 9.30
N LEU A 219 -4.69 -9.92 8.08
CA LEU A 219 -4.04 -10.73 7.05
C LEU A 219 -2.54 -10.41 7.00
N GLU A 220 -1.73 -11.45 6.92
CA GLU A 220 -0.28 -11.39 6.79
C GLU A 220 0.19 -12.21 5.57
N THR A 221 1.04 -11.63 4.74
CA THR A 221 1.69 -12.34 3.64
C THR A 221 3.19 -12.13 3.72
N ILE A 222 3.97 -13.15 3.37
CA ILE A 222 5.43 -13.03 3.31
C ILE A 222 5.81 -12.55 1.92
N GLU A 223 6.22 -11.28 1.83
CA GLU A 223 6.75 -10.69 0.62
C GLU A 223 8.20 -10.23 0.84
N PRO A 224 9.21 -11.03 0.44
CA PRO A 224 10.58 -10.63 0.62
C PRO A 224 10.98 -9.53 -0.36
N ARG A 225 11.74 -8.54 0.13
CA ARG A 225 12.38 -7.49 -0.68
C ARG A 225 13.82 -7.83 -0.98
N ALA A 226 14.25 -7.52 -2.21
CA ALA A 226 15.63 -7.68 -2.66
C ALA A 226 16.56 -6.70 -1.93
N VAL A 227 17.67 -7.22 -1.40
CA VAL A 227 18.72 -6.44 -0.74
C VAL A 227 19.98 -6.48 -1.60
N PHE A 228 20.48 -5.31 -1.97
CA PHE A 228 21.65 -5.16 -2.83
C PHE A 228 22.82 -4.54 -2.06
N GLU A 229 24.02 -5.08 -2.28
CA GLU A 229 25.28 -4.43 -1.92
C GLU A 229 25.93 -3.92 -3.22
N GLY A 230 25.83 -2.62 -3.45
CA GLY A 230 26.10 -2.04 -4.76
C GLY A 230 25.15 -2.60 -5.82
N GLU A 231 25.72 -3.23 -6.85
CA GLU A 231 25.00 -3.81 -7.99
C GLU A 231 24.69 -5.31 -7.82
N VAL A 232 25.08 -5.91 -6.69
CA VAL A 232 24.95 -7.34 -6.44
C VAL A 232 23.82 -7.60 -5.46
N LEU A 233 22.83 -8.40 -5.90
CA LEU A 233 21.81 -8.97 -5.02
C LEU A 233 22.48 -9.92 -4.00
N THR A 234 22.40 -9.60 -2.72
CA THR A 234 23.03 -10.39 -1.63
C THR A 234 22.02 -11.11 -0.75
N ASN A 235 20.79 -10.58 -0.63
CA ASN A 235 19.79 -11.19 0.24
C ASN A 235 18.34 -10.89 -0.21
N LEU A 236 17.40 -11.63 0.38
CA LEU A 236 15.96 -11.38 0.34
C LEU A 236 15.46 -11.25 1.77
N ARG A 237 15.02 -10.05 2.16
CA ARG A 237 14.58 -9.76 3.52
C ARG A 237 13.08 -9.60 3.59
N VAL A 238 12.44 -10.31 4.51
CA VAL A 238 11.03 -10.08 4.85
C VAL A 238 10.93 -8.79 5.62
N GLU A 239 10.07 -7.91 5.15
CA GLU A 239 9.77 -6.69 5.87
C GLU A 239 8.72 -6.98 6.93
N GLN A 240 9.02 -6.66 8.18
CA GLN A 240 8.08 -6.87 9.28
C GLN A 240 7.11 -5.69 9.36
N LYS A 241 5.84 -6.01 9.66
CA LYS A 241 4.88 -5.00 10.10
C LYS A 241 5.36 -4.45 11.45
N ASN A 242 5.26 -3.13 11.62
CA ASN A 242 5.72 -2.48 12.83
C ASN A 242 4.73 -1.39 13.25
N ARG A 243 4.87 -0.93 14.50
CA ARG A 243 3.95 0.02 15.12
C ARG A 243 3.83 1.36 14.37
N ALA A 244 4.92 1.84 13.77
CA ALA A 244 4.90 3.08 13.00
C ALA A 244 4.17 2.93 11.65
N LYS A 245 4.27 1.77 11.00
CA LYS A 245 3.50 1.46 9.79
C LYS A 245 2.02 1.37 10.09
N GLU A 246 1.66 0.71 11.20
CA GLU A 246 0.27 0.65 11.67
C GLU A 246 -0.29 2.04 11.95
N LEU A 247 0.49 2.91 12.60
CA LEU A 247 0.09 4.30 12.86
C LEU A 247 -0.37 4.99 11.57
N ILE A 248 0.49 4.97 10.56
CA ILE A 248 0.22 5.61 9.28
C ILE A 248 -0.92 4.91 8.52
N GLU A 249 -0.94 3.58 8.50
CA GLU A 249 -1.98 2.78 7.85
C GLU A 249 -3.38 3.15 8.36
N ASP A 250 -3.57 3.20 9.69
CA ASP A 250 -4.86 3.52 10.30
C ASP A 250 -5.29 4.98 10.07
N PHE A 251 -4.34 5.92 10.04
CA PHE A 251 -4.64 7.31 9.67
C PHE A 251 -5.08 7.44 8.23
N MET A 252 -4.42 6.74 7.30
CA MET A 252 -4.81 6.78 5.89
C MET A 252 -6.14 6.11 5.64
N ILE A 253 -6.45 5.01 6.34
CA ILE A 253 -7.77 4.39 6.26
C ILE A 253 -8.85 5.37 6.73
N ALA A 254 -8.64 6.05 7.86
CA ALA A 254 -9.58 7.04 8.37
C ALA A 254 -9.75 8.24 7.42
N ALA A 255 -8.65 8.79 6.89
CA ALA A 255 -8.69 9.90 5.95
C ALA A 255 -9.40 9.53 4.63
N ASN A 256 -9.17 8.32 4.14
CA ASN A 256 -9.85 7.75 2.98
C ASN A 256 -11.37 7.63 3.22
N GLN A 257 -11.82 7.15 4.39
CA GLN A 257 -13.25 7.11 4.76
C GLN A 257 -13.86 8.51 4.88
N ALA A 258 -13.16 9.44 5.53
CA ALA A 258 -13.60 10.82 5.70
C ALA A 258 -13.80 11.50 4.33
N THR A 259 -12.86 11.30 3.41
CA THR A 259 -12.94 11.80 2.02
C THR A 259 -14.13 11.22 1.27
N ALA A 260 -14.32 9.90 1.40
CA ALA A 260 -15.45 9.19 0.86
C ALA A 260 -16.80 9.72 1.36
N SER A 261 -16.89 10.13 2.63
CA SER A 261 -18.08 10.70 3.24
C SER A 261 -18.28 12.17 2.82
N TYR A 262 -17.19 12.94 2.76
CA TYR A 262 -17.19 14.34 2.33
C TYR A 262 -17.72 14.50 0.90
N LEU A 263 -17.20 13.73 -0.07
CA LEU A 263 -17.66 13.81 -1.46
C LEU A 263 -19.15 13.45 -1.58
N ASN A 264 -19.59 12.41 -0.86
CA ASN A 264 -21.00 12.02 -0.82
C ASN A 264 -21.88 13.13 -0.26
N GLY A 265 -21.48 13.76 0.86
CA GLY A 265 -22.19 14.88 1.47
C GLY A 265 -22.23 16.14 0.59
N LYS A 266 -21.28 16.29 -0.34
CA LYS A 266 -21.24 17.35 -1.36
C LYS A 266 -21.98 16.98 -2.64
N GLY A 267 -22.57 15.79 -2.75
CA GLY A 267 -23.23 15.31 -3.96
C GLY A 267 -22.27 15.05 -5.13
N MET A 268 -20.97 14.89 -4.85
CA MET A 268 -19.98 14.53 -5.85
C MET A 268 -19.95 13.02 -6.08
N PRO A 269 -19.67 12.57 -7.32
CA PRO A 269 -19.39 11.16 -7.56
C PRO A 269 -18.25 10.67 -6.68
N SER A 270 -18.36 9.44 -6.17
CA SER A 270 -17.27 8.83 -5.41
C SER A 270 -16.59 7.73 -6.23
N PHE A 271 -15.28 7.91 -6.46
CA PHE A 271 -14.41 6.88 -7.02
C PHE A 271 -14.01 5.90 -5.90
N ARG A 272 -14.81 4.86 -5.66
CA ARG A 272 -14.67 3.98 -4.49
C ARG A 272 -13.61 2.91 -4.74
N ARG A 273 -12.91 2.52 -3.67
CA ARG A 273 -12.12 1.29 -3.61
C ARG A 273 -12.88 0.27 -2.76
N ILE A 274 -13.32 -0.82 -3.36
CA ILE A 274 -14.15 -1.82 -2.69
C ILE A 274 -13.48 -3.17 -2.70
N LEU A 275 -13.85 -4.00 -1.73
CA LEU A 275 -13.56 -5.42 -1.70
C LEU A 275 -14.86 -6.13 -1.37
N ARG A 276 -15.46 -6.78 -2.37
CA ARG A 276 -16.76 -7.45 -2.21
C ARG A 276 -16.66 -8.61 -1.21
N SER A 277 -17.81 -9.00 -0.68
CA SER A 277 -17.92 -10.24 0.08
C SER A 277 -17.38 -11.43 -0.75
N PRO A 278 -16.64 -12.36 -0.14
CA PRO A 278 -16.01 -13.46 -0.87
C PRO A 278 -17.02 -14.34 -1.60
N GLU A 279 -16.96 -14.39 -2.94
CA GLU A 279 -17.77 -15.34 -3.73
C GLU A 279 -17.44 -16.81 -3.38
N ARG A 280 -16.21 -17.06 -2.91
CA ARG A 280 -15.73 -18.39 -2.51
C ARG A 280 -15.76 -18.59 -1.00
N TRP A 281 -16.71 -17.97 -0.30
CA TRP A 281 -16.87 -18.09 1.15
C TRP A 281 -16.96 -19.54 1.64
N GLN A 282 -17.70 -20.41 0.95
CA GLN A 282 -17.80 -21.82 1.36
C GLN A 282 -16.44 -22.53 1.44
N ARG A 283 -15.48 -22.16 0.57
CA ARG A 283 -14.10 -22.69 0.68
C ARG A 283 -13.36 -22.14 1.89
N ILE A 284 -13.65 -20.90 2.31
CA ILE A 284 -13.12 -20.34 3.55
C ILE A 284 -13.66 -21.12 4.76
N VAL A 285 -14.95 -21.46 4.75
CA VAL A 285 -15.58 -22.33 5.76
C VAL A 285 -14.90 -23.71 5.80
N GLU A 286 -14.69 -24.34 4.63
CA GLU A 286 -13.97 -25.62 4.53
C GLU A 286 -12.54 -25.54 5.07
N VAL A 287 -11.82 -24.44 4.81
CA VAL A 287 -10.47 -24.22 5.35
C VAL A 287 -10.52 -24.13 6.87
N ALA A 288 -11.45 -23.36 7.45
CA ALA A 288 -11.61 -23.26 8.90
C ALA A 288 -11.95 -24.62 9.55
N ALA A 289 -12.79 -25.43 8.90
CA ALA A 289 -13.18 -26.76 9.39
C ALA A 289 -11.99 -27.73 9.51
N ARG A 290 -10.96 -27.62 8.67
CA ARG A 290 -9.71 -28.43 8.79
C ARG A 290 -8.98 -28.19 10.11
N TRP A 291 -9.22 -27.04 10.73
CA TRP A 291 -8.63 -26.63 12.00
C TRP A 291 -9.58 -26.82 13.19
N GLY A 292 -10.73 -27.49 12.97
CA GLY A 292 -11.78 -27.72 13.96
C GLY A 292 -12.64 -26.50 14.27
N ASP A 293 -12.51 -25.41 13.49
CA ASP A 293 -13.24 -24.18 13.68
C ASP A 293 -14.50 -24.12 12.79
N HIS A 294 -15.48 -23.30 13.17
CA HIS A 294 -16.78 -23.22 12.51
C HIS A 294 -17.12 -21.78 12.17
N LEU A 295 -17.06 -21.47 10.87
CA LEU A 295 -17.52 -20.19 10.34
C LEU A 295 -19.00 -20.27 9.94
N PRO A 296 -19.75 -19.15 9.97
CA PRO A 296 -21.14 -19.12 9.54
C PRO A 296 -21.29 -19.47 8.05
N PRO A 297 -22.47 -19.93 7.61
CA PRO A 297 -22.69 -20.28 6.21
C PRO A 297 -22.65 -19.06 5.27
N GLU A 298 -22.96 -17.87 5.77
CA GLU A 298 -22.89 -16.62 5.01
C GLU A 298 -21.61 -15.82 5.34
N PRO A 299 -21.08 -15.01 4.41
CA PRO A 299 -19.90 -14.20 4.65
C PRO A 299 -20.01 -13.30 5.88
N ASP A 300 -19.09 -13.48 6.82
CA ASP A 300 -19.00 -12.70 8.05
C ASP A 300 -17.53 -12.37 8.34
N ALA A 301 -17.16 -11.09 8.14
CA ALA A 301 -15.79 -10.63 8.33
C ALA A 301 -15.35 -10.75 9.81
N ARG A 302 -16.26 -10.52 10.76
CA ARG A 302 -15.95 -10.60 12.19
C ARG A 302 -15.70 -12.04 12.62
N ALA A 303 -16.52 -12.98 12.18
CA ALA A 303 -16.30 -14.41 12.45
C ALA A 303 -14.97 -14.89 11.84
N LEU A 304 -14.66 -14.46 10.61
CA LEU A 304 -13.38 -14.77 9.97
C LEU A 304 -12.20 -14.18 10.75
N GLU A 305 -12.31 -12.95 11.23
CA GLU A 305 -11.24 -12.32 11.99
C GLU A 305 -10.93 -13.04 13.31
N VAL A 306 -11.96 -13.45 14.04
CA VAL A 306 -11.79 -14.24 15.27
C VAL A 306 -11.02 -15.53 14.98
N PHE A 307 -11.35 -16.22 13.89
CA PHE A 307 -10.62 -17.39 13.42
C PHE A 307 -9.15 -17.06 13.10
N LEU A 308 -8.89 -16.00 12.32
CA LEU A 308 -7.53 -15.60 11.91
C LEU A 308 -6.66 -15.26 13.12
N ILE A 309 -7.15 -14.46 14.08
CA ILE A 309 -6.42 -14.12 15.31
C ILE A 309 -6.09 -15.38 16.12
N ALA A 310 -7.03 -16.32 16.24
CA ALA A 310 -6.81 -17.56 16.96
C ALA A 310 -5.72 -18.42 16.28
N ARG A 311 -5.71 -18.47 14.94
CA ARG A 311 -4.70 -19.21 14.18
C ARG A 311 -3.33 -18.55 14.22
N GLN A 312 -3.24 -17.23 14.13
CA GLN A 312 -1.98 -16.50 14.24
C GLN A 312 -1.28 -16.76 15.58
N LYS A 313 -2.05 -16.81 16.68
CA LYS A 313 -1.53 -17.13 18.01
C LYS A 313 -1.12 -18.59 18.16
N ALA A 314 -1.84 -19.52 17.54
CA ALA A 314 -1.60 -20.94 17.68
C ALA A 314 -0.40 -21.45 16.84
N ASP A 315 -0.22 -20.95 15.62
CA ASP A 315 0.86 -21.35 14.71
C ASP A 315 1.37 -20.13 13.90
N PRO A 316 2.14 -19.23 14.52
CA PRO A 316 2.63 -18.02 13.84
C PRO A 316 3.56 -18.33 12.66
N LEU A 317 4.23 -19.50 12.66
CA LEU A 317 5.15 -19.90 11.60
C LEU A 317 4.41 -20.24 10.30
N ARG A 318 3.24 -20.91 10.40
CA ARG A 318 2.40 -21.27 9.25
C ARG A 318 1.27 -20.29 8.96
N PHE A 319 0.99 -19.37 9.87
CA PHE A 319 -0.08 -18.38 9.71
C PHE A 319 0.00 -17.61 8.37
N PRO A 320 1.17 -17.18 7.88
CA PRO A 320 1.24 -16.49 6.59
C PRO A 320 0.76 -17.34 5.41
N ASP A 321 0.92 -18.67 5.45
CA ASP A 321 0.45 -19.56 4.40
C ASP A 321 -1.09 -19.72 4.45
N LEU A 322 -1.67 -19.84 5.66
CA LEU A 322 -3.12 -19.81 5.88
C LEU A 322 -3.70 -18.47 5.41
N SER A 323 -3.12 -17.37 5.88
CA SER A 323 -3.54 -16.02 5.54
C SER A 323 -3.51 -15.80 4.01
N LEU A 324 -2.45 -16.23 3.33
CA LEU A 324 -2.37 -16.17 1.86
C LEU A 324 -3.47 -17.01 1.18
N ALA A 325 -3.80 -18.19 1.72
CA ALA A 325 -4.91 -19.00 1.20
C ALA A 325 -6.25 -18.26 1.33
N ILE A 326 -6.49 -17.61 2.48
CA ILE A 326 -7.69 -16.81 2.74
C ILE A 326 -7.74 -15.58 1.83
N VAL A 327 -6.65 -14.82 1.69
CA VAL A 327 -6.52 -13.69 0.73
C VAL A 327 -6.90 -14.15 -0.67
N LYS A 328 -6.34 -15.29 -1.13
CA LYS A 328 -6.63 -15.85 -2.45
C LYS A 328 -8.10 -16.22 -2.62
N LEU A 329 -8.85 -16.53 -1.56
CA LEU A 329 -10.28 -16.88 -1.61
C LEU A 329 -11.19 -15.66 -1.51
N ILE A 330 -10.81 -14.65 -0.71
CA ILE A 330 -11.55 -13.39 -0.56
C ILE A 330 -11.75 -12.70 -1.92
N GLY A 331 -10.71 -12.69 -2.75
CA GLY A 331 -10.76 -12.04 -4.06
C GLY A 331 -9.91 -10.77 -4.07
N ARG A 332 -10.16 -9.90 -5.05
CA ARG A 332 -9.36 -8.72 -5.31
C ARG A 332 -10.19 -7.47 -5.06
N GLY A 333 -9.52 -6.41 -4.63
CA GLY A 333 -10.15 -5.09 -4.59
C GLY A 333 -10.37 -4.56 -6.01
N GLU A 334 -11.37 -3.71 -6.17
CA GLU A 334 -11.67 -3.05 -7.44
C GLU A 334 -12.04 -1.58 -7.19
N TYR A 335 -11.76 -0.74 -8.18
CA TYR A 335 -12.30 0.60 -8.23
C TYR A 335 -13.68 0.56 -8.88
N VAL A 336 -14.65 1.24 -8.27
CA VAL A 336 -16.00 1.37 -8.83
C VAL A 336 -16.49 2.81 -8.72
N LEU A 337 -17.31 3.20 -9.69
CA LEU A 337 -18.07 4.44 -9.58
C LEU A 337 -19.35 4.18 -8.78
N ASP A 338 -19.47 4.85 -7.65
CA ASP A 338 -20.66 4.80 -6.82
C ASP A 338 -21.48 6.08 -7.05
N GLN A 339 -22.75 5.90 -7.42
CA GLN A 339 -23.66 7.00 -7.77
C GLN A 339 -24.89 7.10 -6.85
N LYS A 340 -25.23 6.08 -6.04
CA LYS A 340 -26.46 6.06 -5.20
C LYS A 340 -26.38 5.07 -4.02
N ASP A 341 -27.18 5.38 -2.99
CA ASP A 341 -27.30 4.69 -1.69
C ASP A 341 -27.22 3.16 -1.72
N GLY A 342 -26.38 2.66 -0.81
CA GLY A 342 -26.01 1.25 -0.68
C GLY A 342 -24.50 1.12 -0.58
N SER A 343 -23.88 1.83 0.38
CA SER A 343 -22.43 1.99 0.48
C SER A 343 -21.72 0.64 0.33
N PRO A 344 -21.06 0.37 -0.81
CA PRO A 344 -20.40 -0.90 -0.99
C PRO A 344 -19.34 -1.05 0.09
N GLU A 345 -19.42 -2.16 0.82
CA GLU A 345 -18.51 -2.46 1.92
C GLU A 345 -17.15 -2.91 1.36
N HIS A 346 -16.07 -2.49 2.01
CA HIS A 346 -14.76 -3.09 1.82
C HIS A 346 -14.59 -4.22 2.84
N PHE A 347 -14.94 -5.44 2.45
CA PHE A 347 -15.03 -6.63 3.31
C PHE A 347 -13.82 -6.80 4.24
N GLY A 348 -12.61 -6.75 3.68
CA GLY A 348 -11.38 -6.98 4.45
C GLY A 348 -11.03 -5.88 5.47
N LEU A 349 -11.56 -4.67 5.29
CA LEU A 349 -11.31 -3.56 6.21
C LEU A 349 -12.48 -3.36 7.18
N ALA A 350 -13.63 -3.99 6.90
CA ALA A 350 -14.90 -3.76 7.59
C ALA A 350 -15.36 -2.29 7.59
N VAL A 351 -15.22 -1.61 6.45
CA VAL A 351 -15.53 -0.17 6.31
C VAL A 351 -16.57 0.08 5.23
N LYS A 352 -17.41 1.09 5.44
CA LYS A 352 -18.39 1.59 4.46
C LYS A 352 -17.89 2.88 3.85
N GLY A 353 -17.98 2.99 2.52
CA GLY A 353 -17.56 4.18 1.81
C GLY A 353 -16.04 4.39 1.95
N TYR A 354 -15.27 3.68 1.13
CA TYR A 354 -13.81 3.79 1.10
C TYR A 354 -13.35 4.24 -0.29
N THR A 355 -12.37 5.13 -0.34
CA THR A 355 -11.71 5.60 -1.57
C THR A 355 -10.21 5.67 -1.34
N HIS A 356 -9.41 5.75 -2.38
CA HIS A 356 -7.99 6.08 -2.23
C HIS A 356 -7.81 7.57 -2.51
N SER A 357 -7.27 8.31 -1.54
CA SER A 357 -7.06 9.76 -1.63
C SER A 357 -5.77 10.25 -0.96
N THR A 358 -4.84 9.34 -0.68
CA THR A 358 -3.70 9.55 0.23
C THR A 358 -2.34 9.34 -0.44
N ALA A 359 -2.31 9.02 -1.74
CA ALA A 359 -1.07 8.77 -2.49
C ALA A 359 -1.08 9.25 -3.95
N PRO A 360 -1.39 10.54 -4.23
CA PRO A 360 -1.55 11.04 -5.59
C PRO A 360 -0.26 11.07 -6.43
N ASN A 361 0.94 11.00 -5.85
CA ASN A 361 2.18 10.93 -6.65
C ASN A 361 2.35 9.58 -7.35
N ARG A 362 1.69 8.53 -6.86
CA ARG A 362 1.90 7.14 -7.30
C ARG A 362 0.62 6.39 -7.64
N ARG A 363 -0.56 6.99 -7.48
CA ARG A 363 -1.86 6.41 -7.85
C ARG A 363 -2.75 7.45 -8.52
N TYR A 364 -3.13 7.16 -9.76
CA TYR A 364 -4.05 7.98 -10.55
C TYR A 364 -5.47 8.06 -9.96
N PRO A 365 -6.03 6.99 -9.34
CA PRO A 365 -7.26 7.09 -8.55
C PRO A 365 -7.27 8.20 -7.51
N ASP A 366 -6.15 8.41 -6.82
CA ASP A 366 -6.00 9.45 -5.81
C ASP A 366 -5.95 10.83 -6.45
N LEU A 367 -5.34 10.97 -7.63
CA LEU A 367 -5.33 12.21 -8.41
C LEU A 367 -6.74 12.57 -8.93
N ILE A 368 -7.51 11.59 -9.41
CA ILE A 368 -8.94 11.76 -9.75
C ILE A 368 -9.70 12.25 -8.51
N THR A 369 -9.50 11.58 -7.37
CA THR A 369 -10.18 11.92 -6.13
C THR A 369 -9.80 13.32 -5.64
N GLN A 370 -8.55 13.74 -5.78
CA GLN A 370 -8.08 15.08 -5.47
C GLN A 370 -8.79 16.15 -6.32
N ARG A 371 -8.95 15.91 -7.63
CA ARG A 371 -9.72 16.80 -8.52
C ARG A 371 -11.18 16.92 -8.10
N LEU A 372 -11.81 15.81 -7.71
CA LEU A 372 -13.19 15.80 -7.19
C LEU A 372 -13.30 16.59 -5.87
N ILE A 373 -12.34 16.46 -4.96
CA ILE A 373 -12.29 17.24 -3.73
C ILE A 373 -12.17 18.74 -4.03
N LYS A 374 -11.26 19.13 -4.93
CA LYS A 374 -11.04 20.54 -5.29
C LYS A 374 -12.27 21.17 -5.93
N ALA A 375 -12.94 20.47 -6.85
CA ALA A 375 -14.23 20.91 -7.39
C ALA A 375 -15.30 21.07 -6.30
N ALA A 376 -15.37 20.12 -5.35
CA ALA A 376 -16.31 20.20 -4.23
C ALA A 376 -16.02 21.37 -3.27
N LEU A 377 -14.75 21.69 -3.05
CA LEU A 377 -14.32 22.84 -2.24
C LEU A 377 -14.69 24.16 -2.93
N ALA A 378 -14.53 24.23 -4.25
CA ALA A 378 -14.90 25.40 -5.06
C ALA A 378 -16.42 25.56 -5.27
N GLY A 379 -17.21 24.52 -4.93
CA GLY A 379 -18.65 24.50 -5.24
C GLY A 379 -18.95 24.34 -6.74
N GLU A 380 -17.99 23.83 -7.50
CA GLU A 380 -18.08 23.61 -8.94
C GLU A 380 -18.62 22.21 -9.26
N SER A 381 -19.05 21.98 -10.50
CA SER A 381 -19.42 20.64 -10.96
C SER A 381 -18.20 19.72 -11.06
N THR A 382 -18.42 18.40 -10.98
CA THR A 382 -17.37 17.40 -11.26
C THR A 382 -16.65 17.68 -12.59
N PRO A 383 -15.31 17.64 -12.64
CA PRO A 383 -14.54 17.82 -13.88
C PRO A 383 -14.56 16.58 -14.79
N TYR A 384 -15.24 15.51 -14.35
CA TYR A 384 -15.38 14.25 -15.06
C TYR A 384 -16.83 13.94 -15.38
N GLN A 385 -17.05 13.40 -16.58
CA GLN A 385 -18.35 12.82 -16.94
C GLN A 385 -18.55 11.46 -16.25
N PRO A 386 -19.79 11.06 -15.93
CA PRO A 386 -20.09 9.76 -15.32
C PRO A 386 -19.50 8.56 -16.07
N GLU A 387 -19.61 8.55 -17.40
CA GLU A 387 -19.10 7.49 -18.26
C GLU A 387 -17.57 7.45 -18.24
N GLU A 388 -16.93 8.62 -18.16
CA GLU A 388 -15.47 8.75 -18.03
C GLU A 388 -14.99 8.15 -16.71
N LEU A 389 -15.64 8.49 -15.59
CA LEU A 389 -15.28 7.93 -14.27
C LEU A 389 -15.45 6.42 -14.22
N LYS A 390 -16.51 5.88 -14.85
CA LYS A 390 -16.73 4.43 -14.91
C LYS A 390 -15.61 3.75 -15.70
N TYR A 391 -15.26 4.27 -16.87
CA TYR A 391 -14.14 3.77 -17.66
C TYR A 391 -12.82 3.82 -16.88
N LEU A 392 -12.55 4.93 -16.18
CA LEU A 392 -11.36 5.10 -15.37
C LEU A 392 -11.29 4.10 -14.21
N ALA A 393 -12.43 3.75 -13.59
CA ALA A 393 -12.49 2.76 -12.53
C ALA A 393 -12.10 1.36 -13.02
N ASP A 394 -12.66 0.94 -14.16
CA ASP A 394 -12.31 -0.33 -14.79
C ASP A 394 -10.82 -0.34 -15.20
N HIS A 395 -10.34 0.74 -15.82
CA HIS A 395 -8.96 0.87 -16.28
C HIS A 395 -7.95 0.82 -15.13
N CYS A 396 -8.18 1.58 -14.05
CA CYS A 396 -7.29 1.58 -12.89
C CYS A 396 -7.26 0.22 -12.21
N THR A 397 -8.39 -0.50 -12.15
CA THR A 397 -8.46 -1.87 -11.61
C THR A 397 -7.63 -2.85 -12.44
N GLU A 398 -7.75 -2.77 -13.76
CA GLU A 398 -6.98 -3.62 -14.67
C GLU A 398 -5.48 -3.37 -14.55
N ARG A 399 -5.07 -2.09 -14.61
CA ARG A 399 -3.66 -1.68 -14.55
C ARG A 399 -3.02 -2.00 -13.21
N GLU A 400 -3.73 -1.82 -12.08
CA GLU A 400 -3.22 -2.25 -10.77
C GLU A 400 -2.93 -3.77 -10.75
N SER A 401 -3.86 -4.59 -11.25
CA SER A 401 -3.65 -6.04 -11.35
C SER A 401 -2.49 -6.40 -12.28
N ASP A 402 -2.24 -5.62 -13.34
CA ASP A 402 -1.09 -5.84 -14.21
C ASP A 402 0.23 -5.41 -13.55
N ALA A 403 0.25 -4.31 -12.80
CA ALA A 403 1.41 -3.90 -12.00
C ALA A 403 1.78 -4.97 -10.98
N GLU A 404 0.82 -5.49 -10.20
CA GLU A 404 1.05 -6.60 -9.26
C GLU A 404 1.66 -7.84 -9.94
N LYS A 405 1.28 -8.12 -11.20
CA LYS A 405 1.88 -9.24 -11.97
C LYS A 405 3.33 -8.95 -12.33
N VAL A 406 3.65 -7.72 -12.75
CA VAL A 406 5.04 -7.29 -13.03
C VAL A 406 5.87 -7.45 -11.76
N GLU A 407 5.45 -6.83 -10.66
CA GLU A 407 6.19 -6.84 -9.39
C GLU A 407 6.39 -8.26 -8.87
N ARG A 408 5.35 -9.10 -8.92
CA ARG A 408 5.45 -10.51 -8.52
C ARG A 408 6.42 -11.30 -9.39
N GLN A 409 6.44 -11.09 -10.71
CA GLN A 409 7.39 -11.75 -11.60
C GLN A 409 8.83 -11.32 -11.27
N LEU A 410 9.05 -10.03 -11.00
CA LEU A 410 10.40 -9.52 -10.71
C LEU A 410 10.89 -9.95 -9.32
N ARG A 411 10.01 -10.05 -8.33
CA ARG A 411 10.33 -10.70 -7.04
C ARG A 411 10.78 -12.14 -7.24
N LYS A 412 10.08 -12.92 -8.06
CA LYS A 412 10.47 -14.29 -8.40
C LYS A 412 11.79 -14.37 -9.18
N SER A 413 12.02 -13.43 -10.09
CA SER A 413 13.26 -13.32 -10.86
C SER A 413 14.45 -13.03 -9.95
N ALA A 414 14.29 -12.11 -8.99
CA ALA A 414 15.30 -11.84 -7.97
C ALA A 414 15.55 -13.05 -7.06
N ALA A 415 14.51 -13.78 -6.67
CA ALA A 415 14.67 -15.01 -5.88
C ALA A 415 15.43 -16.11 -6.66
N ALA A 416 15.09 -16.32 -7.93
CA ALA A 416 15.80 -17.24 -8.80
C ALA A 416 17.28 -16.83 -8.96
N LEU A 417 17.55 -15.53 -9.14
CA LEU A 417 18.91 -14.99 -9.28
C LEU A 417 19.74 -15.19 -7.99
N LEU A 418 19.13 -14.96 -6.83
CA LEU A 418 19.79 -15.19 -5.54
C LEU A 418 20.15 -16.67 -5.35
N LEU A 419 19.24 -17.58 -5.71
CA LEU A 419 19.39 -19.02 -5.51
C LEU A 419 20.22 -19.72 -6.60
N GLN A 420 20.45 -19.09 -7.76
CA GLN A 420 21.15 -19.71 -8.90
C GLN A 420 22.51 -20.32 -8.52
N SER A 421 23.27 -19.65 -7.63
CA SER A 421 24.58 -20.13 -7.17
C SER A 421 24.51 -21.29 -6.16
N ARG A 422 23.31 -21.65 -5.70
CA ARG A 422 23.04 -22.64 -4.66
C ARG A 422 22.38 -23.92 -5.19
N ILE A 423 22.34 -24.12 -6.51
CA ILE A 423 21.81 -25.34 -7.12
C ILE A 423 22.56 -26.56 -6.56
N GLY A 424 21.82 -27.61 -6.20
CA GLY A 424 22.30 -28.81 -5.49
C GLY A 424 22.33 -28.69 -3.96
N GLN A 425 22.06 -27.52 -3.38
CA GLN A 425 21.95 -27.37 -1.93
C GLN A 425 20.57 -27.79 -1.42
N ARG A 426 20.52 -28.19 -0.14
CA ARG A 426 19.30 -28.62 0.55
C ARG A 426 18.79 -27.54 1.51
N PHE A 427 17.48 -27.47 1.64
CA PHE A 427 16.79 -26.45 2.43
C PHE A 427 15.62 -27.04 3.21
N ASP A 428 15.40 -26.51 4.42
CA ASP A 428 14.13 -26.69 5.13
C ASP A 428 13.02 -25.92 4.43
N SER A 429 11.86 -26.56 4.27
CA SER A 429 10.72 -25.97 3.58
C SER A 429 9.38 -26.43 4.15
N ILE A 430 8.33 -25.70 3.78
CA ILE A 430 6.93 -26.01 4.06
C ILE A 430 6.18 -26.11 2.73
N VAL A 431 5.33 -27.11 2.57
CA VAL A 431 4.43 -27.23 1.41
C VAL A 431 3.37 -26.13 1.48
N THR A 432 3.34 -25.24 0.48
CA THR A 432 2.40 -24.10 0.42
C THR A 432 1.24 -24.32 -0.55
N GLY A 433 1.32 -25.35 -1.39
CA GLY A 433 0.24 -25.76 -2.27
C GLY A 433 0.42 -27.19 -2.74
N ALA A 434 -0.66 -27.96 -2.77
CA ALA A 434 -0.71 -29.31 -3.34
C ALA A 434 -2.00 -29.45 -4.15
N SER A 435 -1.88 -29.74 -5.45
CA SER A 435 -3.01 -29.91 -6.35
C SER A 435 -2.60 -30.70 -7.60
N ASP A 436 -3.57 -31.08 -8.44
CA ASP A 436 -3.30 -31.72 -9.73
C ASP A 436 -2.43 -30.87 -10.68
N ARG A 437 -2.32 -29.55 -10.41
CA ARG A 437 -1.48 -28.64 -11.19
C ARG A 437 -0.02 -28.64 -10.74
N GLY A 438 0.27 -29.25 -9.60
CA GLY A 438 1.60 -29.34 -9.02
C GLY A 438 1.60 -29.14 -7.50
N THR A 439 2.79 -29.31 -6.94
CA THR A 439 3.10 -29.04 -5.53
C THR A 439 4.11 -27.90 -5.44
N TRP A 440 3.89 -26.98 -4.51
CA TRP A 440 4.76 -25.84 -4.24
C TRP A 440 5.26 -25.91 -2.80
N VAL A 441 6.52 -25.52 -2.63
CA VAL A 441 7.18 -25.44 -1.34
C VAL A 441 7.75 -24.04 -1.16
N ARG A 442 7.69 -23.54 0.07
CA ARG A 442 8.36 -22.31 0.50
C ARG A 442 9.49 -22.68 1.43
N LEU A 443 10.69 -22.22 1.11
CA LEU A 443 11.85 -22.34 1.97
C LEU A 443 11.64 -21.57 3.28
N LEU A 444 12.28 -21.99 4.37
CA LEU A 444 12.26 -21.23 5.62
C LEU A 444 13.18 -20.01 5.54
N GLU A 445 14.38 -20.18 4.97
CA GLU A 445 15.37 -19.11 4.82
C GLU A 445 16.21 -19.29 3.53
N PRO A 446 16.19 -18.31 2.59
CA PRO A 446 15.26 -17.19 2.51
C PRO A 446 13.83 -17.68 2.18
N PRO A 447 12.75 -16.95 2.51
CA PRO A 447 11.37 -17.42 2.31
C PRO A 447 10.92 -17.31 0.85
N VAL A 448 11.47 -18.19 0.03
CA VAL A 448 11.27 -18.27 -1.41
C VAL A 448 10.38 -19.46 -1.73
N GLU A 449 9.36 -19.23 -2.55
CA GLU A 449 8.48 -20.28 -3.07
C GLU A 449 8.99 -20.81 -4.40
N GLY A 450 9.00 -22.13 -4.58
CA GLY A 450 9.29 -22.81 -5.83
C GLY A 450 8.45 -24.05 -6.01
N ARG A 451 8.52 -24.65 -7.20
CA ARG A 451 7.76 -25.86 -7.53
C ARG A 451 8.54 -27.10 -7.09
N LEU A 452 7.86 -28.05 -6.48
CA LEU A 452 8.39 -29.39 -6.26
C LEU A 452 8.15 -30.21 -7.53
N VAL A 453 9.21 -30.60 -8.23
CA VAL A 453 9.14 -31.34 -9.51
C VAL A 453 9.40 -32.83 -9.35
N THR A 454 9.82 -33.27 -8.16
CA THR A 454 10.08 -34.69 -7.85
C THR A 454 9.79 -34.97 -6.37
N GLY A 455 9.14 -36.09 -6.08
CA GLY A 455 8.83 -36.53 -4.71
C GLY A 455 7.57 -35.91 -4.09
N GLU A 456 6.66 -35.41 -4.92
CA GLU A 456 5.42 -34.71 -4.53
C GLU A 456 4.31 -35.59 -3.95
N ARG A 457 4.36 -36.91 -4.17
CA ARG A 457 3.28 -37.82 -3.76
C ARG A 457 3.16 -37.89 -2.24
N GLY A 458 1.93 -37.78 -1.75
CA GLY A 458 1.59 -37.91 -0.33
C GLY A 458 1.95 -36.70 0.52
N LEU A 459 2.26 -35.56 -0.10
CA LEU A 459 2.44 -34.29 0.58
C LEU A 459 1.15 -33.48 0.57
N ASP A 460 0.87 -32.80 1.68
CA ASP A 460 -0.23 -31.84 1.81
C ASP A 460 0.28 -30.49 2.34
N VAL A 461 -0.54 -29.45 2.18
CA VAL A 461 -0.24 -28.09 2.63
C VAL A 461 0.07 -28.09 4.14
N GLY A 462 1.20 -27.49 4.49
CA GLY A 462 1.69 -27.40 5.88
C GLY A 462 2.74 -28.46 6.24
N ASP A 463 2.95 -29.49 5.42
CA ASP A 463 3.99 -30.49 5.64
C ASP A 463 5.38 -29.84 5.62
N LYS A 464 6.21 -30.20 6.60
CA LYS A 464 7.63 -29.85 6.62
C LYS A 464 8.42 -30.88 5.82
N VAL A 465 9.17 -30.43 4.83
CA VAL A 465 9.96 -31.33 3.98
C VAL A 465 11.32 -30.72 3.71
N TRP A 466 12.31 -31.58 3.51
CA TRP A 466 13.60 -31.16 2.98
C TRP A 466 13.57 -31.22 1.47
N VAL A 467 14.08 -30.16 0.85
CA VAL A 467 14.17 -30.08 -0.60
C VAL A 467 15.56 -29.72 -1.05
N GLU A 468 15.96 -30.28 -2.18
CA GLU A 468 17.17 -29.94 -2.91
C GLU A 468 16.81 -29.01 -4.08
N LEU A 469 17.56 -27.92 -4.26
CA LEU A 469 17.37 -26.98 -5.37
C LEU A 469 17.90 -27.60 -6.67
N VAL A 470 17.04 -27.79 -7.67
CA VAL A 470 17.37 -28.47 -8.93
C VAL A 470 17.67 -27.47 -10.04
N SER A 471 16.85 -26.43 -10.19
CA SER A 471 17.03 -25.43 -11.25
C SER A 471 16.44 -24.07 -10.89
N THR A 472 16.97 -23.04 -11.55
CA THR A 472 16.47 -21.67 -11.50
C THR A 472 16.44 -21.08 -12.91
N ASP A 473 15.36 -20.38 -13.27
CA ASP A 473 15.25 -19.55 -14.48
C ASP A 473 14.98 -18.11 -14.04
N VAL A 474 15.98 -17.25 -14.20
CA VAL A 474 15.91 -15.84 -13.77
C VAL A 474 14.94 -15.05 -14.63
N GLU A 475 14.90 -15.32 -15.94
CA GLU A 475 14.06 -14.59 -16.89
C GLU A 475 12.56 -14.82 -16.65
N ARG A 476 12.21 -16.06 -16.27
CA ARG A 476 10.83 -16.46 -15.97
C ARG A 476 10.49 -16.40 -14.47
N GLY A 477 11.51 -16.26 -13.61
CA GLY A 477 11.37 -16.38 -12.16
C GLY A 477 10.93 -17.78 -11.72
N PHE A 478 11.42 -18.84 -12.37
CA PHE A 478 11.12 -20.22 -11.98
C PHE A 478 12.21 -20.78 -11.08
N ILE A 479 11.79 -21.58 -10.11
CA ILE A 479 12.64 -22.21 -9.10
C ILE A 479 12.05 -23.60 -8.88
N ASP A 480 12.85 -24.63 -9.15
CA ASP A 480 12.40 -26.02 -9.05
C ASP A 480 13.20 -26.78 -7.99
N PHE A 481 12.48 -27.58 -7.23
CA PHE A 481 12.97 -28.36 -6.10
C PHE A 481 12.68 -29.85 -6.29
N ALA A 482 13.51 -30.71 -5.72
CA ALA A 482 13.23 -32.14 -5.55
C ALA A 482 13.21 -32.47 -4.06
N ARG A 483 12.35 -33.41 -3.65
CA ARG A 483 12.35 -33.91 -2.27
C ARG A 483 13.68 -34.61 -1.98
N ALA A 484 14.36 -34.19 -0.92
CA ALA A 484 15.71 -34.64 -0.55
C ALA A 484 15.74 -35.95 0.27
#